data_AF-A0A4R6VWM2-F1
#
_entry.id   AF-A0A4R6VWM2-F1
#
_cell.length_a   1.000
_cell.length_b   1.000
_cell.length_c   1.000
_cell.angle_alpha   90.00
_cell.angle_beta   90.00
_cell.angle_gamma   90.00
#
_symmetry.space_group_name_H-M   'P 1'
#
loop_
_entity.id
_entity.type
_entity.pdbx_description
1 polymer ?
#
loop_
_entity_poly.entity_id
_entity_poly.type
_entity_poly.pdbx_seq_one_letter_code
_entity_poly.pdbx_strand_id
1 'polypeptide(L)'
;MSQRQSRTSRAPEKPLIDFRMILVLLMIATVSFFAVVWLARGWTPPQTVRHFVAAAGCDAAASAGVYETERGSPGYWQHLDDDHNGVACELTKRPTVGLCSGGNRAARRVTCVVDGDTI
;
A
#
# COMPACT_ATOMS: atom_id res chain seq x y z
N MET A 1 77.47 13.96 -22.45
CA MET A 1 76.51 12.84 -22.26
C MET A 1 75.36 13.35 -21.41
N SER A 2 74.25 13.73 -22.05
CA SER A 2 73.04 14.23 -21.37
C SER A 2 71.97 13.14 -21.48
N GLN A 3 71.62 12.52 -20.35
CA GLN A 3 70.61 11.46 -20.32
C GLN A 3 69.23 12.07 -20.63
N ARG A 4 68.74 11.72 -21.82
CA ARG A 4 67.38 11.97 -22.29
C ARG A 4 66.40 11.33 -21.31
N GLN A 5 65.55 12.18 -20.75
CA GLN A 5 64.48 11.86 -19.82
C GLN A 5 63.50 10.86 -20.44
N SER A 6 63.52 9.62 -20.00
CA SER A 6 62.41 8.67 -20.14
C SER A 6 61.33 9.00 -19.10
N ARG A 7 60.73 10.18 -19.24
CA ARG A 7 59.40 10.46 -18.67
C ARG A 7 58.42 9.61 -19.46
N THR A 8 58.17 8.39 -19.00
CA THR A 8 56.97 7.64 -19.38
C THR A 8 55.79 8.45 -18.88
N SER A 9 55.25 9.28 -19.78
CA SER A 9 54.00 9.99 -19.59
C SER A 9 52.90 8.94 -19.40
N ARG A 10 52.66 8.53 -18.15
CA ARG A 10 51.43 7.81 -17.80
C ARG A 10 50.30 8.75 -18.16
N ALA A 11 49.60 8.44 -19.25
CA ALA A 11 48.39 9.14 -19.60
C ALA A 11 47.42 9.05 -18.40
N PRO A 12 46.76 10.16 -18.03
CA PRO A 12 45.75 10.11 -16.98
C PRO A 12 44.65 9.16 -17.43
N GLU A 13 44.54 8.04 -16.73
CA GLU A 13 43.51 7.03 -16.94
C GLU A 13 42.18 7.71 -16.60
N LYS A 14 41.43 8.13 -17.62
CA LYS A 14 40.09 8.69 -17.43
C LYS A 14 39.29 7.58 -16.75
N PRO A 15 38.66 7.81 -15.58
CA PRO A 15 37.83 6.77 -14.97
C PRO A 15 36.77 6.37 -15.99
N LEU A 16 36.81 5.09 -16.38
CA LEU A 16 36.06 4.50 -17.49
C LEU A 16 34.59 4.27 -17.12
N ILE A 17 33.99 5.21 -16.39
CA ILE A 17 32.58 5.15 -16.01
C ILE A 17 31.98 6.44 -16.51
N ASP A 18 31.46 6.38 -17.74
CA ASP A 18 30.65 7.43 -18.35
C ASP A 18 29.51 7.81 -17.38
N PHE A 19 29.19 9.10 -17.25
CA PHE A 19 28.05 9.55 -16.45
C PHE A 19 26.75 8.84 -16.84
N ARG A 20 26.61 8.42 -18.10
CA ARG A 20 25.50 7.57 -18.55
C ARG A 20 25.47 6.21 -17.85
N MET A 21 26.64 5.58 -17.65
CA MET A 21 26.74 4.32 -16.91
C MET A 21 26.39 4.51 -15.43
N ILE A 22 26.78 5.63 -14.83
CA ILE A 22 26.39 5.98 -13.45
C ILE A 22 24.87 6.11 -13.34
N LEU A 23 24.22 6.83 -14.26
CA LEU A 23 22.77 6.98 -14.28
C LEU A 23 22.04 5.65 -14.47
N VAL A 24 22.53 4.78 -15.35
CA VAL A 24 21.95 3.45 -15.57
C VAL A 24 22.07 2.58 -14.32
N LEU A 25 23.23 2.58 -13.66
CA LEU A 25 23.43 1.82 -12.42
C LEU A 25 22.55 2.35 -11.27
N LEU A 26 22.33 3.66 -11.18
CA LEU A 26 21.40 4.26 -10.21
C LEU A 26 19.95 3.85 -10.47
N MET A 27 19.51 3.82 -11.73
CA MET A 27 18.17 3.34 -12.11
C MET A 27 17.99 1.86 -11.78
N ILE A 28 19.00 1.03 -12.09
CA ILE A 28 18.96 -0.40 -11.77
C ILE A 28 18.93 -0.60 -10.24
N ALA A 29 19.77 0.10 -9.48
CA ALA A 29 19.83 -0.01 -8.04
C ALA A 29 18.51 0.40 -7.37
N THR A 30 17.88 1.49 -7.81
CA THR A 30 16.58 1.94 -7.30
C THR A 30 15.47 0.94 -7.62
N VAL A 31 15.36 0.48 -8.87
CA VAL A 31 14.38 -0.55 -9.25
C VAL A 31 14.59 -1.85 -8.47
N SER A 32 15.84 -2.27 -8.28
CA SER A 32 16.19 -3.47 -7.51
C SER A 32 15.80 -3.32 -6.04
N PHE A 33 16.07 -2.16 -5.44
CA PHE A 33 15.67 -1.86 -4.06
C PHE A 33 14.15 -1.90 -3.90
N PHE A 34 13.40 -1.26 -4.80
CA PHE A 34 11.93 -1.31 -4.78
C PHE A 34 11.42 -2.74 -4.94
N ALA A 35 11.99 -3.52 -5.87
CA ALA A 35 11.61 -4.92 -6.07
C ALA A 35 11.88 -5.78 -4.82
N VAL A 36 13.03 -5.61 -4.17
CA VAL A 36 13.36 -6.32 -2.92
C VAL A 36 12.41 -5.93 -1.79
N VAL A 37 12.11 -4.64 -1.62
CA VAL A 37 11.12 -4.17 -0.62
C VAL A 37 9.74 -4.76 -0.91
N TRP A 38 9.35 -4.82 -2.17
CA TRP A 38 8.05 -5.35 -2.59
C TRP A 38 7.95 -6.86 -2.37
N LEU A 39 9.01 -7.61 -2.69
CA LEU A 39 9.11 -9.06 -2.43
C LEU A 39 9.19 -9.36 -0.92
N ALA A 40 9.89 -8.54 -0.14
CA ALA A 40 10.03 -8.70 1.31
C ALA A 40 8.71 -8.46 2.07
N ARG A 41 7.74 -7.75 1.47
CA ARG A 41 6.39 -7.59 2.06
C ARG A 41 5.56 -8.88 2.04
N GLY A 42 5.96 -9.91 1.29
CA GLY A 42 5.28 -11.21 1.26
C GLY A 42 3.87 -11.16 0.66
N TRP A 43 3.52 -10.07 -0.03
CA TRP A 43 2.19 -9.90 -0.62
C TRP A 43 2.07 -10.73 -1.90
N THR A 44 1.03 -11.55 -1.95
CA THR A 44 0.65 -12.28 -3.16
C THR A 44 0.07 -11.31 -4.20
N PRO A 45 0.19 -11.60 -5.50
CA PRO A 45 -0.42 -10.78 -6.55
C PRO A 45 -1.90 -10.39 -6.31
N PRO A 46 -2.80 -11.30 -5.85
CA PRO A 46 -4.17 -10.91 -5.54
C PRO A 46 -4.29 -9.95 -4.35
N GLN A 47 -3.42 -10.04 -3.34
CA GLN A 47 -3.42 -9.10 -2.22
C GLN A 47 -3.07 -7.67 -2.67
N THR A 48 -2.08 -7.53 -3.55
CA THR A 48 -1.73 -6.24 -4.15
C THR A 48 -2.92 -5.61 -4.88
N VAL A 49 -3.63 -6.40 -5.69
CA VAL A 49 -4.81 -5.91 -6.43
C VAL A 49 -5.89 -5.43 -5.46
N ARG A 50 -6.19 -6.22 -4.41
CA ARG A 50 -7.17 -5.83 -3.38
C ARG A 50 -6.77 -4.55 -2.67
N HIS A 51 -5.49 -4.34 -2.37
CA HIS A 51 -5.01 -3.10 -1.77
C HIS A 51 -5.28 -1.88 -2.67
N PHE A 52 -5.03 -1.98 -3.98
CA PHE A 52 -5.35 -0.88 -4.90
C PHE A 52 -6.86 -0.66 -5.08
N VAL A 53 -7.66 -1.72 -5.14
CA VAL A 53 -9.13 -1.60 -5.21
C VAL A 53 -9.69 -0.92 -3.96
N ALA A 54 -9.19 -1.28 -2.77
CA ALA A 54 -9.61 -0.68 -1.52
C ALA A 54 -9.34 0.84 -1.45
N ALA A 55 -8.36 1.35 -2.21
CA ALA A 55 -8.03 2.78 -2.23
C ALA A 55 -9.23 3.67 -2.64
N ALA A 56 -10.16 3.12 -3.42
CA ALA A 56 -11.35 3.81 -3.89
C ALA A 56 -12.41 4.03 -2.79
N GLY A 57 -12.32 3.34 -1.66
CA GLY A 57 -13.26 3.48 -0.54
C GLY A 57 -13.64 2.16 0.12
N CYS A 58 -14.37 2.24 1.23
CA CYS A 58 -14.75 1.07 2.01
C CYS A 58 -15.77 0.16 1.32
N ASP A 59 -16.60 0.66 0.40
CA ASP A 59 -17.46 -0.20 -0.41
C ASP A 59 -16.66 -0.98 -1.46
N ALA A 60 -15.63 -0.36 -2.05
CA ALA A 60 -14.71 -1.03 -2.95
C ALA A 60 -13.89 -2.10 -2.20
N ALA A 61 -13.41 -1.75 -0.99
CA ALA A 61 -12.73 -2.67 -0.09
C ALA A 61 -13.61 -3.89 0.25
N ALA A 62 -14.89 -3.66 0.59
CA ALA A 62 -15.87 -4.71 0.83
C ALA A 62 -16.08 -5.61 -0.40
N SER A 63 -16.19 -5.03 -1.60
CA SER A 63 -16.31 -5.80 -2.85
C SER A 63 -15.09 -6.67 -3.16
N ALA A 64 -13.91 -6.23 -2.70
CA ALA A 64 -12.64 -6.95 -2.81
C ALA A 64 -12.41 -7.96 -1.68
N GLY A 65 -13.36 -8.09 -0.74
CA GLY A 65 -13.27 -8.98 0.42
C GLY A 65 -12.19 -8.56 1.43
N VAL A 66 -11.88 -7.26 1.50
CA VAL A 66 -10.94 -6.67 2.46
C VAL A 66 -11.69 -5.64 3.30
N TYR A 67 -11.98 -5.98 4.54
CA TYR A 67 -12.62 -5.12 5.54
C TYR A 67 -11.88 -5.28 6.86
N GLU A 68 -11.97 -4.29 7.76
CA GLU A 68 -11.27 -4.31 9.06
C GLU A 68 -9.77 -4.57 8.92
N THR A 69 -9.13 -3.84 8.00
CA THR A 69 -7.71 -4.07 7.70
C THR A 69 -6.82 -3.23 8.58
N GLU A 70 -5.84 -3.87 9.21
CA GLU A 70 -4.84 -3.19 10.04
C GLU A 70 -3.78 -2.47 9.21
N ARG A 71 -3.14 -1.46 9.81
CA ARG A 71 -2.01 -0.74 9.23
C ARG A 71 -0.92 -1.70 8.75
N GLY A 72 -0.61 -1.61 7.45
CA GLY A 72 0.39 -2.48 6.81
C GLY A 72 -0.19 -3.73 6.13
N SER A 73 -1.49 -3.97 6.27
CA SER A 73 -2.20 -5.04 5.57
C SER A 73 -2.73 -4.61 4.20
N PRO A 74 -2.90 -5.56 3.25
CA PRO A 74 -3.58 -5.29 2.00
C PRO A 74 -5.02 -4.82 2.25
N GLY A 75 -5.33 -3.62 1.78
CA GLY A 75 -6.63 -2.95 2.00
C GLY A 75 -6.59 -1.75 2.95
N TYR A 76 -5.53 -1.60 3.75
CA TYR A 76 -5.40 -0.43 4.63
C TYR A 76 -4.96 0.81 3.85
N TRP A 77 -5.69 1.91 4.03
CA TRP A 77 -5.29 3.25 3.59
C TRP A 77 -5.58 4.26 4.68
N GLN A 78 -4.68 5.23 4.86
CA GLN A 78 -4.79 6.21 5.94
C GLN A 78 -6.05 7.08 5.83
N HIS A 79 -6.52 7.36 4.61
CA HIS A 79 -7.76 8.12 4.40
C HIS A 79 -9.04 7.31 4.64
N LEU A 80 -8.93 6.01 4.93
CA LEU A 80 -10.04 5.12 5.29
C LEU A 80 -10.05 4.77 6.80
N ASP A 81 -9.11 5.32 7.54
CA ASP A 81 -8.90 5.18 8.98
C ASP A 81 -9.28 6.53 9.63
N ASP A 82 -10.59 6.77 9.72
CA ASP A 82 -11.14 8.07 10.12
C ASP A 82 -10.69 8.50 11.53
N ASP A 83 -10.62 7.56 12.47
CA ASP A 83 -10.26 7.80 13.87
C ASP A 83 -8.75 7.59 14.13
N HIS A 84 -8.00 7.19 13.10
CA HIS A 84 -6.56 6.99 13.11
C HIS A 84 -6.11 5.92 14.11
N ASN A 85 -7.00 4.98 14.45
CA ASN A 85 -6.71 3.90 15.39
C ASN A 85 -5.83 2.78 14.77
N GLY A 86 -5.58 2.86 13.45
CA GLY A 86 -4.78 1.88 12.72
C GLY A 86 -5.59 0.77 12.05
N VAL A 87 -6.93 0.85 12.07
CA VAL A 87 -7.85 -0.08 11.40
C VAL A 87 -8.70 0.70 10.39
N ALA A 88 -8.52 0.38 9.12
CA ALA A 88 -9.31 0.99 8.05
C ALA A 88 -10.64 0.25 7.85
N CYS A 89 -11.67 1.00 7.44
CA CYS A 89 -12.99 0.48 7.09
C CYS A 89 -13.61 -0.39 8.18
N GLU A 90 -13.57 0.13 9.41
CA GLU A 90 -14.22 -0.48 10.56
C GLU A 90 -15.75 -0.58 10.36
N LEU A 91 -16.30 -1.78 10.59
CA LEU A 91 -17.75 -2.01 10.48
C LEU A 91 -18.53 -1.32 11.59
N THR A 92 -17.88 -0.97 12.70
CA THR A 92 -18.43 -0.25 13.85
C THR A 92 -18.88 1.17 13.53
N LYS A 93 -18.37 1.79 12.45
CA LYS A 93 -18.89 3.05 11.92
C LYS A 93 -20.05 2.92 10.95
N ARG A 94 -20.35 1.70 10.46
CA ARG A 94 -21.65 1.49 9.83
C ARG A 94 -22.65 1.54 10.97
N PRO A 95 -23.65 2.44 10.97
CA PRO A 95 -24.77 2.28 11.88
C PRO A 95 -25.25 0.86 11.66
N THR A 96 -25.19 0.06 12.72
CA THR A 96 -25.60 -1.33 12.75
C THR A 96 -26.81 -1.42 11.85
N VAL A 97 -26.68 -2.12 10.71
CA VAL A 97 -27.84 -2.35 9.85
C VAL A 97 -28.83 -2.97 10.81
N GLY A 98 -29.87 -2.21 11.18
CA GLY A 98 -30.89 -2.69 12.09
C GLY A 98 -31.38 -3.96 11.45
N LEU A 99 -31.01 -5.11 12.02
CA LEU A 99 -31.50 -6.40 11.59
C LEU A 99 -32.98 -6.36 11.92
N CYS A 100 -33.76 -5.90 10.95
CA CYS A 100 -35.19 -5.93 10.99
C CYS A 100 -35.60 -7.39 10.85
N SER A 101 -35.52 -8.13 11.94
CA SER A 101 -35.93 -9.52 11.98
C SER A 101 -37.44 -9.57 12.12
N GLY A 102 -38.13 -9.97 11.05
CA GLY A 102 -39.55 -10.34 11.06
C GLY A 102 -40.55 -9.20 10.85
N GLY A 103 -40.96 -8.98 9.59
CA GLY A 103 -42.16 -8.20 9.27
C GLY A 103 -43.25 -9.11 8.71
N ASN A 104 -44.46 -9.08 9.29
CA ASN A 104 -45.64 -9.68 8.67
C ASN A 104 -46.07 -8.77 7.50
N ARG A 105 -46.12 -9.31 6.27
CA ARG A 105 -46.42 -8.54 5.02
C ARG A 105 -47.73 -7.73 5.05
N ALA A 106 -48.63 -7.99 6.01
CA ALA A 106 -49.90 -7.27 6.17
C ALA A 106 -49.77 -5.93 6.94
N ALA A 107 -48.78 -5.79 7.81
CA ALA A 107 -48.54 -4.57 8.56
C ALA A 107 -47.22 -3.97 8.07
N ARG A 108 -47.29 -2.95 7.22
CA ARG A 108 -46.15 -2.22 6.65
C ARG A 108 -45.41 -1.39 7.71
N ARG A 109 -45.13 -1.96 8.88
CA ARG A 109 -44.31 -1.41 9.95
C ARG A 109 -43.14 -2.34 10.18
N VAL A 110 -41.96 -1.79 9.98
CA VAL A 110 -40.70 -2.37 10.43
C VAL A 110 -40.35 -1.65 11.72
N THR A 111 -40.36 -2.37 12.84
CA THR A 111 -39.90 -1.82 14.13
C THR A 111 -38.41 -2.11 14.25
N CYS A 112 -37.58 -1.08 14.14
CA CYS A 112 -36.18 -1.18 14.50
C CYS A 112 -36.08 -1.00 16.02
N VAL A 113 -35.53 -2.00 16.73
CA VAL A 113 -35.05 -1.81 18.10
C VAL A 113 -33.75 -1.03 17.97
N VAL A 114 -33.74 0.21 18.46
CA VAL A 114 -32.52 0.94 18.70
C VAL A 114 -32.11 0.54 20.11
N ASP A 115 -31.14 -0.36 20.25
CA ASP A 115 -30.47 -0.53 21.54
C ASP A 115 -29.69 0.77 21.78
N GLY A 116 -30.33 1.68 22.49
CA GLY A 116 -29.61 2.66 23.28
C GLY A 116 -28.98 1.93 24.45
N ASP A 117 -27.69 2.17 24.63
CA ASP A 117 -27.01 2.35 25.93
C ASP A 117 -25.51 2.11 25.73
N THR A 118 -24.75 3.19 25.50
CA THR A 118 -23.33 3.22 25.85
C THR A 118 -23.21 3.95 27.19
N ILE A 119 -22.78 3.19 28.20
CA ILE A 119 -22.31 3.66 29.51
C ILE A 119 -21.06 4.54 29.34
#